data_AF-A0A1I7TT27-F1
#
_entry.id   AF-A0A1I7TT27-F1
#
_cell.length_a   1.000
_cell.length_b   1.000
_cell.length_c   1.000
_cell.angle_alpha   90.00
_cell.angle_beta   90.00
_cell.angle_gamma   90.00
#
_symmetry.space_group_name_H-M   'P 1'
#
loop_
_entity.id
_entity.type
_entity.pdbx_description
1 polymer ?
#
loop_
_entity_poly.entity_id
_entity_poly.type
_entity_poly.pdbx_seq_one_letter_code
_entity_poly.pdbx_strand_id
1 'polypeptide(L)'
;MSSNSTSVSDKQKAEDVDFYQLLGVEKSASEAEIKTAYRKLALKYHPDRNPNDTFAQEQFKKVSIAYSVLSDPNKRRQYDVSGPSENQLDFEGFDVSEMGGVGRVFGALFTKLGVPIPTQIVPKVLAQARQICLGQESDVHAKQLLPGETVTASVSKQHAHFYEIDMLEDFRRNGVAIICKSSSSKFKLVLFDKEGGVRMIQESGKRGKSGTQADMFFVPYTVANIQEFNPMKYHLEDKDTPIAFHYLDTFEMQTATLLETRKHYIAVYGDNWISDVKYSITYLPVSSGATEQLTEIQNTEKSISVMKKEMLDFQREFTEAKRKYDEAVAKLKVQDETILKALSTREDLYNDVVRQSQEPYQKKVSPSKSSGGGFLGGWFK
;
A
#
# COMPACT_ATOMS: atom_id res chain seq x y z
N MET A 1 2.25 -36.80 42.14
CA MET A 1 0.94 -36.26 41.74
C MET A 1 0.95 -34.79 42.12
N SER A 2 1.68 -33.91 41.43
CA SER A 2 1.48 -33.43 40.05
C SER A 2 0.16 -32.70 39.89
N SER A 3 0.21 -31.36 39.93
CA SER A 3 -0.46 -30.46 38.98
C SER A 3 -0.22 -29.01 39.40
N ASN A 4 0.76 -28.36 38.78
CA ASN A 4 0.78 -26.90 38.68
C ASN A 4 0.77 -26.60 37.18
N SER A 5 -0.40 -26.18 36.68
CA SER A 5 -0.65 -25.89 35.28
C SER A 5 -0.26 -24.45 34.96
N THR A 6 0.95 -24.25 34.47
CA THR A 6 1.34 -23.03 33.74
C THR A 6 1.06 -23.24 32.25
N SER A 7 -0.02 -22.65 31.74
CA SER A 7 -0.31 -22.58 30.31
C SER A 7 0.14 -21.23 29.74
N VAL A 8 1.27 -21.29 29.05
CA VAL A 8 1.66 -20.60 27.81
C VAL A 8 0.70 -19.53 27.26
N SER A 9 1.21 -18.30 27.10
CA SER A 9 0.89 -17.44 25.95
C SER A 9 1.98 -16.37 25.71
N ASP A 10 3.15 -16.78 25.23
CA ASP A 10 4.06 -15.87 24.51
C ASP A 10 3.58 -15.81 23.04
N LYS A 11 2.62 -14.92 22.79
CA LYS A 11 2.37 -14.40 21.44
C LYS A 11 3.27 -13.17 21.27
N GLN A 12 4.12 -13.20 20.24
CA GLN A 12 4.94 -12.07 19.80
C GLN A 12 4.08 -10.79 19.70
N LYS A 13 4.42 -9.79 20.52
CA LYS A 13 3.87 -8.44 20.46
C LYS A 13 4.21 -7.81 19.11
N ALA A 14 3.21 -7.44 18.33
CA ALA A 14 3.34 -6.37 17.36
C ALA A 14 3.74 -5.10 18.15
N GLU A 15 4.81 -4.42 17.75
CA GLU A 15 5.23 -3.17 18.40
C GLU A 15 4.19 -2.08 18.12
N ASP A 16 3.39 -1.78 19.13
CA ASP A 16 2.46 -0.66 19.15
C ASP A 16 3.27 0.64 19.24
N VAL A 17 3.48 1.32 18.09
CA VAL A 17 4.41 2.46 17.99
C VAL A 17 3.76 3.74 18.56
N ASP A 18 4.28 4.25 19.67
CA ASP A 18 3.84 5.53 20.28
C ASP A 18 4.29 6.74 19.43
N PHE A 19 3.36 7.64 19.07
CA PHE A 19 3.61 8.82 18.24
C PHE A 19 4.56 9.83 18.87
N TYR A 20 4.56 9.95 20.20
CA TYR A 20 5.49 10.81 20.92
C TYR A 20 6.92 10.26 20.84
N GLN A 21 7.06 8.94 21.02
CA GLN A 21 8.35 8.26 20.86
C GLN A 21 8.86 8.35 19.42
N LEU A 22 7.96 8.22 18.44
CA LEU A 22 8.31 8.31 17.04
C LEU A 22 8.81 9.71 16.63
N LEU A 23 8.21 10.77 17.18
CA LEU A 23 8.71 12.13 17.01
C LEU A 23 9.92 12.42 17.91
N GLY A 24 10.22 11.57 18.88
CA GLY A 24 11.28 11.77 19.86
C GLY A 24 11.00 12.93 20.81
N VAL A 25 9.74 13.11 21.20
CA VAL A 25 9.28 14.16 22.12
C VAL A 25 8.53 13.54 23.30
N GLU A 26 8.42 14.28 24.41
CA GLU A 26 7.63 13.84 25.56
C GLU A 26 6.13 14.04 25.33
N LYS A 27 5.28 13.31 26.08
CA LYS A 27 3.82 13.51 26.06
C LYS A 27 3.39 14.91 26.50
N SER A 28 4.23 15.58 27.29
CA SER A 28 4.10 16.96 27.75
C SER A 28 4.52 18.01 26.71
N ALA A 29 5.06 17.60 25.56
CA ALA A 29 5.66 18.50 24.58
C ALA A 29 4.65 19.52 24.05
N SER A 30 5.10 20.77 23.93
CA SER A 30 4.36 21.85 23.31
C SER A 30 4.19 21.63 21.80
N GLU A 31 3.20 22.29 21.20
CA GLU A 31 3.02 22.28 19.73
C GLU A 31 4.28 22.73 18.98
N ALA A 32 5.02 23.69 19.56
CA ALA A 32 6.26 24.19 18.99
C ALA A 32 7.37 23.12 18.97
N GLU A 33 7.46 22.31 20.02
CA GLU A 33 8.43 21.21 20.12
C GLU A 33 8.07 20.07 19.17
N ILE A 34 6.79 19.68 19.11
CA ILE A 34 6.27 18.68 18.17
C ILE A 34 6.56 19.08 16.72
N LYS A 35 6.33 20.36 16.38
CA LYS A 35 6.62 20.92 15.05
C LYS A 35 8.10 20.96 14.73
N THR A 36 8.94 21.28 15.71
CA THR A 36 10.39 21.32 15.54
C THR A 36 10.96 19.92 15.34
N ALA A 37 10.50 18.95 16.14
CA ALA A 37 10.88 17.55 16.02
C ALA A 37 10.47 16.96 14.68
N TYR A 38 9.22 17.19 14.26
CA TYR A 38 8.75 16.78 12.93
C TYR A 38 9.63 17.35 11.82
N ARG A 39 9.94 18.66 11.83
CA ARG A 39 10.79 19.28 10.79
C ARG A 39 12.17 18.62 10.71
N LYS A 40 12.78 18.30 11.84
CA LYS A 40 14.09 17.65 11.91
C LYS A 40 14.05 16.24 11.29
N LEU A 41 13.02 15.45 11.63
CA LEU A 41 12.85 14.10 11.12
C LEU A 41 12.41 14.08 9.65
N ALA A 42 11.52 15.00 9.25
CA ALA A 42 11.10 15.16 7.86
C ALA A 42 12.26 15.54 6.95
N LEU A 43 13.19 16.39 7.40
CA LEU A 43 14.42 16.68 6.66
C LEU A 43 15.38 15.48 6.62
N LYS A 44 15.48 14.72 7.72
CA LYS A 44 16.34 13.53 7.80
C LYS A 44 15.88 12.44 6.84
N TYR A 45 14.57 12.18 6.79
CA TYR A 45 13.97 11.12 5.98
C TYR A 45 13.40 11.62 4.65
N HIS A 46 13.73 12.84 4.24
CA HIS A 46 13.20 13.44 3.02
C HIS A 46 13.58 12.63 1.76
N PRO A 47 12.67 12.39 0.80
CA PRO A 47 12.97 11.63 -0.42
C PRO A 47 14.09 12.23 -1.27
N ASP A 48 14.16 13.57 -1.36
CA ASP A 48 15.22 14.22 -2.14
C ASP A 48 16.64 13.96 -1.55
N ARG A 49 16.73 13.65 -0.25
CA ARG A 49 18.01 13.32 0.42
C ARG A 49 18.25 11.82 0.51
N ASN A 50 17.20 11.01 0.40
CA ASN A 50 17.24 9.55 0.50
C ASN A 50 16.52 8.91 -0.71
N PRO A 51 17.02 9.13 -1.94
CA PRO A 51 16.41 8.54 -3.13
C PRO A 51 16.53 7.02 -3.07
N ASN A 52 15.43 6.30 -3.37
CA ASN A 52 15.33 4.83 -3.37
C ASN A 52 15.58 4.14 -2.01
N ASP A 53 15.57 4.87 -0.89
CA ASP A 53 15.67 4.29 0.44
C ASP A 53 14.28 3.97 1.00
N THR A 54 13.92 2.68 1.01
CA THR A 54 12.64 2.17 1.50
C THR A 54 12.47 2.40 3.00
N PHE A 55 13.54 2.34 3.77
CA PHE A 55 13.51 2.61 5.21
C PHE A 55 13.24 4.09 5.47
N ALA A 56 13.90 5.00 4.75
CA ALA A 56 13.62 6.43 4.86
C ALA A 56 12.17 6.77 4.47
N GLN A 57 11.63 6.12 3.43
CA GLN A 57 10.23 6.28 3.03
C GLN A 57 9.25 5.85 4.13
N GLU A 58 9.48 4.68 4.74
CA GLU A 58 8.66 4.20 5.85
C GLU A 58 8.73 5.11 7.07
N GLN A 59 9.93 5.53 7.45
CA GLN A 59 10.11 6.45 8.59
C GLN A 59 9.46 7.80 8.32
N PHE A 60 9.59 8.33 7.11
CA PHE A 60 8.94 9.58 6.70
C PHE A 60 7.41 9.48 6.79
N LYS A 61 6.83 8.36 6.34
CA LYS A 61 5.39 8.08 6.46
C LYS A 61 4.96 8.06 7.92
N LYS A 62 5.62 7.26 8.77
CA LYS A 62 5.27 7.12 10.19
C LYS A 62 5.38 8.47 10.91
N VAL A 63 6.48 9.20 10.74
CA VAL A 63 6.72 10.52 11.37
C VAL A 63 5.68 11.56 10.92
N SER A 64 5.25 11.48 9.66
CA SER A 64 4.19 12.34 9.12
C SER A 64 2.83 12.07 9.75
N ILE A 65 2.49 10.79 10.00
CA ILE A 65 1.26 10.38 10.69
C ILE A 65 1.30 10.82 12.16
N ALA A 66 2.41 10.60 12.87
CA ALA A 66 2.54 11.05 14.25
C ALA A 66 2.37 12.57 14.38
N TYR A 67 2.95 13.34 13.46
CA TYR A 67 2.76 14.79 13.46
C TYR A 67 1.33 15.20 13.13
N SER A 68 0.63 14.55 12.19
CA SER A 68 -0.75 14.92 11.84
C SER A 68 -1.73 14.71 12.99
N VAL A 69 -1.46 13.71 13.85
CA VAL A 69 -2.25 13.46 15.06
C VAL A 69 -1.84 14.40 16.19
N LEU A 70 -0.54 14.54 16.47
CA LEU A 70 -0.05 15.29 17.63
C LEU A 70 -0.07 16.82 17.44
N SER A 71 -0.10 17.31 16.19
CA SER A 71 -0.15 18.76 15.91
C SER A 71 -1.55 19.37 15.97
N ASP A 72 -2.60 18.54 15.96
CA ASP A 72 -3.99 18.99 16.15
C ASP A 72 -4.41 18.76 17.61
N PRO A 73 -4.82 19.81 18.36
CA PRO A 73 -5.17 19.67 19.78
C PRO A 73 -6.32 18.69 20.05
N ASN A 74 -7.29 18.58 19.14
CA ASN A 74 -8.42 17.66 19.30
C ASN A 74 -8.00 16.22 19.03
N LYS A 75 -7.23 15.97 17.96
CA LYS A 75 -6.72 14.63 17.62
C LYS A 75 -5.71 14.13 18.64
N ARG A 76 -4.82 15.00 19.12
CA ARG A 76 -3.89 14.71 20.21
C ARG A 76 -4.64 14.28 21.47
N ARG A 77 -5.70 15.00 21.83
CA ARG A 77 -6.52 14.66 23.01
C ARG A 77 -7.24 13.32 22.85
N GLN A 78 -7.74 13.01 21.64
CA GLN A 78 -8.32 11.71 21.35
C GLN A 78 -7.27 10.59 21.45
N TYR A 79 -6.10 10.80 20.87
CA TYR A 79 -4.96 9.88 20.93
C TYR A 79 -4.50 9.61 22.37
N ASP A 80 -4.42 10.66 23.20
CA ASP A 80 -4.03 10.56 24.61
C ASP A 80 -5.04 9.75 25.44
N VAL A 81 -6.31 9.70 25.00
CA VAL A 81 -7.38 8.95 25.68
C VAL A 81 -7.49 7.51 25.16
N SER A 82 -7.35 7.29 23.85
CA SER A 82 -7.56 5.98 23.22
C SER A 82 -6.29 5.10 23.22
N GLY A 83 -5.11 5.69 23.36
CA GLY A 83 -3.83 5.03 23.11
C GLY A 83 -3.57 4.79 21.61
N PRO A 84 -2.38 4.26 21.27
CA PRO A 84 -2.13 3.76 19.93
C PRO A 84 -3.10 2.61 19.65
N SER A 85 -3.80 2.68 18.53
CA SER A 85 -4.67 1.59 18.06
C SER A 85 -4.06 1.01 16.79
N GLU A 86 -4.15 -0.30 16.62
CA GLU A 86 -3.67 -1.04 15.43
C GLU A 86 -4.17 -0.41 14.11
N ASN A 87 -5.38 0.16 14.11
CA ASN A 87 -6.00 0.83 12.96
C ASN A 87 -5.55 2.30 12.70
N GLN A 88 -4.71 2.91 13.55
CA GLN A 88 -4.27 4.32 13.36
C GLN A 88 -3.07 4.45 12.42
N LEU A 89 -2.35 3.36 12.18
CA LEU A 89 -1.30 3.28 11.15
C LEU A 89 -1.85 2.85 9.79
N ASP A 90 -3.11 2.39 9.76
CA ASP A 90 -3.86 2.15 8.53
C ASP A 90 -4.38 3.46 7.98
N PHE A 91 -3.82 3.79 6.83
CA PHE A 91 -4.00 5.06 6.13
C PHE A 91 -5.41 5.19 5.49
N GLU A 92 -6.24 4.14 5.53
CA GLU A 92 -7.56 4.08 4.91
C GLU A 92 -8.62 5.02 5.51
N GLY A 93 -8.37 5.59 6.70
CA GLY A 93 -9.34 6.46 7.40
C GLY A 93 -8.99 7.94 7.49
N PHE A 94 -7.87 8.40 6.91
CA PHE A 94 -7.36 9.75 7.17
C PHE A 94 -7.96 10.79 6.21
N ASP A 95 -8.97 11.54 6.66
CA ASP A 95 -9.50 12.68 5.88
C ASP A 95 -8.54 13.88 5.96
N VAL A 96 -7.70 14.02 4.93
CA VAL A 96 -6.76 15.14 4.76
C VAL A 96 -7.49 16.48 4.55
N SER A 97 -8.80 16.44 4.27
CA SER A 97 -9.64 17.61 4.03
C SER A 97 -9.83 18.49 5.26
N GLU A 98 -9.79 17.91 6.45
CA GLU A 98 -9.96 18.63 7.72
C GLU A 98 -8.68 19.36 8.17
N MET A 99 -7.53 19.09 7.55
CA MET A 99 -6.21 19.46 8.11
C MET A 99 -5.66 20.83 7.66
N GLY A 100 -6.53 21.71 7.12
CA GLY A 100 -6.20 23.10 6.79
C GLY A 100 -4.97 23.28 5.88
N GLY A 101 -4.19 24.35 6.11
CA GLY A 101 -3.00 24.67 5.30
C GLY A 101 -1.85 23.67 5.41
N VAL A 102 -1.82 22.88 6.49
CA VAL A 102 -0.85 21.81 6.72
C VAL A 102 -1.19 20.60 5.84
N GLY A 103 -2.47 20.25 5.71
CA GLY A 103 -2.95 19.18 4.82
C GLY A 103 -2.50 19.32 3.36
N ARG A 104 -2.37 20.54 2.83
CA ARG A 104 -1.87 20.77 1.45
C ARG A 104 -0.39 20.45 1.27
N VAL A 105 0.44 20.79 2.26
CA VAL A 105 1.89 20.50 2.22
C VAL A 105 2.13 19.00 2.35
N PHE A 106 1.38 18.35 3.24
CA PHE A 106 1.37 16.90 3.38
C PHE A 106 0.88 16.22 2.09
N GLY A 107 -0.24 16.69 1.52
CA GLY A 107 -0.77 16.18 0.25
C GLY A 107 0.23 16.21 -0.91
N ALA A 108 0.96 17.33 -1.05
CA ALA A 108 1.99 17.51 -2.08
C ALA A 108 3.18 16.55 -1.91
N LEU A 109 3.62 16.35 -0.66
CA LEU A 109 4.76 15.47 -0.34
C LEU A 109 4.44 14.00 -0.56
N PHE A 110 3.25 13.55 -0.14
CA PHE A 110 2.79 12.17 -0.36
C PHE A 110 2.53 11.88 -1.84
N THR A 111 2.00 12.84 -2.59
CA THR A 111 1.88 12.75 -4.05
C THR A 111 3.26 12.60 -4.73
N LYS A 112 4.27 13.33 -4.25
CA LYS A 112 5.66 13.24 -4.75
C LYS A 112 6.33 11.90 -4.37
N LEU A 113 5.90 11.29 -3.27
CA LEU A 113 6.34 9.97 -2.80
C LEU A 113 5.58 8.79 -3.42
N GLY A 114 4.59 9.04 -4.28
CA GLY A 114 3.80 7.97 -4.91
C GLY A 114 2.83 7.26 -3.96
N VAL A 115 2.58 7.81 -2.76
CA VAL A 115 1.60 7.27 -1.83
C VAL A 115 0.22 7.86 -2.18
N PRO A 116 -0.75 7.05 -2.61
CA PRO A 116 -2.10 7.55 -2.91
C PRO A 116 -2.75 8.04 -1.61
N ILE A 117 -3.43 9.20 -1.65
CA ILE A 117 -4.22 9.73 -0.53
C ILE A 117 -5.70 9.54 -0.89
N PRO A 118 -6.48 8.73 -0.14
CA PRO A 118 -7.90 8.62 -0.40
C PRO A 118 -8.56 9.95 -0.02
N THR A 119 -9.20 10.57 -1.00
CA THR A 119 -9.91 11.85 -0.86
C THR A 119 -11.40 11.60 -1.06
N GLN A 120 -12.27 12.28 -0.32
CA GLN A 120 -13.72 12.12 -0.49
C GLN A 120 -14.30 13.24 -1.36
N ILE A 121 -15.43 12.97 -2.02
CA ILE A 121 -16.18 14.00 -2.75
C ILE A 121 -16.88 14.87 -1.72
N VAL A 122 -16.67 16.19 -1.78
CA VAL A 122 -17.24 17.10 -0.78
C VAL A 122 -18.77 17.12 -0.80
N PRO A 123 -19.45 17.30 0.34
CA PRO A 123 -20.92 17.26 0.44
C PRO A 123 -21.64 18.24 -0.50
N LYS A 124 -21.04 19.41 -0.77
CA LYS A 124 -21.60 20.39 -1.71
C LYS A 124 -21.78 19.79 -3.11
N VAL A 125 -20.79 19.07 -3.62
CA VAL A 125 -20.84 18.44 -4.95
C VAL A 125 -21.88 17.33 -4.98
N LEU A 126 -22.02 16.57 -3.90
CA LEU A 126 -23.05 15.53 -3.78
C LEU A 126 -24.47 16.13 -3.77
N ALA A 127 -24.66 17.26 -3.08
CA ALA A 127 -25.92 17.99 -3.08
C ALA A 127 -26.27 18.52 -4.48
N GLN A 128 -25.28 19.08 -5.20
CA GLN A 128 -25.45 19.53 -6.60
C GLN A 128 -25.81 18.37 -7.54
N ALA A 129 -25.13 17.23 -7.40
CA ALA A 129 -25.44 16.03 -8.17
C ALA A 129 -26.90 15.58 -7.98
N ARG A 130 -27.38 15.58 -6.73
CA ARG A 130 -28.77 15.28 -6.37
C ARG A 130 -29.76 16.26 -6.98
N GLN A 131 -29.48 17.56 -6.90
CA GLN A 131 -30.34 18.57 -7.52
C GLN A 131 -30.46 18.36 -9.03
N ILE A 132 -29.33 18.15 -9.72
CA ILE A 132 -29.30 17.90 -11.17
C ILE A 132 -30.09 16.64 -11.52
N CYS A 133 -29.83 15.52 -10.84
CA CYS A 133 -30.48 14.25 -11.16
C CYS A 133 -32.00 14.28 -10.91
N LEU A 134 -32.45 15.07 -9.93
CA LEU A 134 -33.87 15.26 -9.61
C LEU A 134 -34.54 16.39 -10.41
N GLY A 135 -33.81 17.07 -11.31
CA GLY A 135 -34.32 18.20 -12.08
C GLY A 135 -34.69 19.44 -11.25
N GLN A 136 -34.06 19.60 -10.08
CA GLN A 136 -34.25 20.75 -9.20
C GLN A 136 -33.37 21.93 -9.66
N GLU A 137 -33.72 23.14 -9.23
CA GLU A 137 -32.86 24.31 -9.43
C GLU A 137 -31.51 24.10 -8.72
N SER A 138 -30.43 24.35 -9.46
CA SER A 138 -29.06 24.27 -8.98
C SER A 138 -28.24 25.40 -9.59
N ASP A 139 -27.19 25.81 -8.88
CA ASP A 139 -26.22 26.81 -9.34
C ASP A 139 -25.31 26.29 -10.46
N VAL A 140 -25.36 24.99 -10.72
CA VAL A 140 -24.60 24.29 -11.74
C VAL A 140 -25.53 23.42 -12.59
N HIS A 141 -25.19 23.28 -13.87
CA HIS A 141 -25.96 22.46 -14.81
C HIS A 141 -25.08 21.41 -15.47
N ALA A 142 -25.67 20.27 -15.79
CA ALA A 142 -24.99 19.25 -16.58
C ALA A 142 -24.91 19.68 -18.05
N LYS A 143 -23.71 19.65 -18.63
CA LYS A 143 -23.52 19.87 -20.06
C LYS A 143 -23.81 18.57 -20.81
N GLN A 144 -24.66 18.61 -21.85
CA GLN A 144 -24.85 17.45 -22.71
C GLN A 144 -23.55 17.08 -23.42
N LEU A 145 -23.21 15.80 -23.41
CA LEU A 145 -22.03 15.24 -24.08
C LEU A 145 -22.50 14.27 -25.17
N LEU A 146 -22.27 14.63 -26.43
CA LEU A 146 -22.76 13.85 -27.57
C LEU A 146 -21.85 12.66 -27.88
N PRO A 147 -22.38 11.59 -28.51
CA PRO A 147 -21.57 10.46 -28.97
C PRO A 147 -20.41 10.90 -29.87
N GLY A 148 -19.18 10.52 -29.53
CA GLY A 148 -17.95 10.90 -30.23
C GLY A 148 -17.39 12.27 -29.84
N GLU A 149 -18.14 13.09 -29.12
CA GLU A 149 -17.72 14.44 -28.74
C GLU A 149 -16.62 14.39 -27.68
N THR A 150 -15.59 15.22 -27.87
CA THR A 150 -14.57 15.48 -26.84
C THR A 150 -14.70 16.91 -26.34
N VAL A 151 -14.96 17.08 -25.05
CA VAL A 151 -15.04 18.39 -24.39
C VAL A 151 -13.81 18.61 -23.54
N THR A 152 -13.12 19.75 -23.75
CA THR A 152 -12.01 20.18 -22.90
C THR A 152 -12.49 21.26 -21.93
N ALA A 153 -12.12 21.14 -20.65
CA ALA A 153 -12.48 22.10 -19.61
C ALA A 153 -11.43 22.15 -18.48
N SER A 154 -11.61 23.08 -17.54
CA SER A 154 -10.78 23.23 -16.35
C SER A 154 -11.68 23.29 -15.12
N VAL A 155 -11.62 22.30 -14.25
CA VAL A 155 -12.42 22.27 -13.01
C VAL A 155 -11.55 22.67 -11.82
N SER A 156 -12.08 23.56 -10.98
CA SER A 156 -11.38 24.02 -9.78
C SER A 156 -11.35 22.95 -8.69
N LYS A 157 -10.42 23.11 -7.74
CA LYS A 157 -10.29 22.22 -6.57
C LYS A 157 -11.62 22.04 -5.83
N GLN A 158 -11.93 20.79 -5.46
CA GLN A 158 -13.15 20.40 -4.76
C GLN A 158 -14.46 20.84 -5.45
N HIS A 159 -14.41 21.16 -6.75
CA HIS A 159 -15.59 21.41 -7.57
C HIS A 159 -15.75 20.27 -8.58
N ALA A 160 -16.94 20.20 -9.17
CA ALA A 160 -17.27 19.24 -10.20
C ALA A 160 -17.88 19.93 -11.41
N HIS A 161 -17.53 19.44 -12.59
CA HIS A 161 -18.28 19.73 -13.81
C HIS A 161 -19.15 18.52 -14.13
N PHE A 162 -20.44 18.77 -14.31
CA PHE A 162 -21.43 17.73 -14.58
C PHE A 162 -21.68 17.61 -16.08
N TYR A 163 -21.89 16.38 -16.53
CA TYR A 163 -22.25 16.05 -17.89
C TYR A 163 -23.43 15.11 -17.93
N GLU A 164 -24.26 15.27 -18.96
CA GLU A 164 -25.39 14.41 -19.26
C GLU A 164 -25.05 13.60 -20.51
N ILE A 165 -25.24 12.29 -20.45
CA ILE A 165 -25.14 11.39 -21.61
C ILE A 165 -26.48 10.68 -21.84
N ASP A 166 -26.86 10.55 -23.10
CA ASP A 166 -28.03 9.76 -23.50
C ASP A 166 -27.59 8.34 -23.85
N MET A 167 -28.06 7.37 -23.05
CA MET A 167 -27.83 5.95 -23.31
C MET A 167 -28.96 5.40 -24.17
N LEU A 168 -28.65 5.13 -25.44
CA LEU A 168 -29.59 4.58 -26.43
C LEU A 168 -29.54 3.05 -26.48
N GLU A 169 -30.60 2.42 -26.99
CA GLU A 169 -30.71 0.95 -27.05
C GLU A 169 -29.61 0.32 -27.91
N ASP A 170 -29.25 0.95 -29.03
CA ASP A 170 -28.17 0.46 -29.90
C ASP A 170 -26.80 0.55 -29.21
N PHE A 171 -26.57 1.60 -28.40
CA PHE A 171 -25.35 1.73 -27.61
C PHE A 171 -25.30 0.71 -26.48
N ARG A 172 -26.46 0.37 -25.90
CA ARG A 172 -26.56 -0.66 -24.86
C ARG A 172 -26.16 -2.05 -25.36
N ARG A 173 -26.47 -2.37 -26.62
CA ARG A 173 -26.13 -3.66 -27.23
C ARG A 173 -24.64 -3.89 -27.41
N ASN A 174 -23.86 -2.84 -27.67
CA ASN A 174 -22.41 -2.95 -27.91
C ASN A 174 -21.58 -2.47 -26.72
N GLY A 175 -22.17 -1.59 -25.90
CA GLY A 175 -21.51 -0.90 -24.80
C GLY A 175 -21.05 0.51 -25.16
N VAL A 176 -20.66 1.24 -24.13
CA VAL A 176 -20.13 2.60 -24.23
C VAL A 176 -18.89 2.74 -23.34
N ALA A 177 -18.02 3.67 -23.70
CA ALA A 177 -16.86 4.08 -22.92
C ALA A 177 -16.92 5.57 -22.64
N ILE A 178 -16.57 5.97 -21.42
CA ILE A 178 -16.36 7.35 -21.03
C ILE A 178 -14.87 7.47 -20.71
N ILE A 179 -14.17 8.31 -21.48
CA ILE A 179 -12.73 8.47 -21.37
C ILE A 179 -12.46 9.88 -20.91
N CYS A 180 -11.80 10.03 -19.77
CA CYS A 180 -11.37 11.32 -19.26
C CYS A 180 -9.85 11.35 -19.08
N LYS A 181 -9.19 12.39 -19.60
CA LYS A 181 -7.73 12.53 -19.62
C LYS A 181 -7.30 13.90 -19.10
N SER A 182 -6.16 13.95 -18.42
CA SER A 182 -5.47 15.18 -18.03
C SER A 182 -3.97 15.04 -18.27
N SER A 183 -3.25 16.13 -18.48
CA SER A 183 -1.81 16.10 -18.77
C SER A 183 -0.97 15.67 -17.56
N SER A 184 -1.44 15.94 -16.34
CA SER A 184 -0.69 15.62 -15.11
C SER A 184 -1.51 15.68 -13.81
N SER A 185 -2.76 16.14 -13.85
CA SER A 185 -3.53 16.37 -12.63
C SER A 185 -4.32 15.12 -12.24
N LYS A 186 -4.35 14.78 -10.95
CA LYS A 186 -5.28 13.78 -10.44
C LYS A 186 -6.70 14.33 -10.40
N PHE A 187 -7.68 13.50 -10.73
CA PHE A 187 -9.11 13.81 -10.69
C PHE A 187 -9.91 12.53 -10.49
N LYS A 188 -11.22 12.69 -10.25
CA LYS A 188 -12.15 11.57 -10.19
C LYS A 188 -13.22 11.72 -11.26
N LEU A 189 -13.51 10.61 -11.94
CA LEU A 189 -14.68 10.48 -12.78
C LEU A 189 -15.76 9.78 -11.94
N VAL A 190 -16.95 10.38 -11.88
CA VAL A 190 -18.01 9.94 -10.97
C VAL A 190 -19.27 9.70 -11.79
N LEU A 191 -19.92 8.57 -11.58
CA LEU A 191 -21.24 8.25 -12.14
C LEU A 191 -22.27 8.29 -11.03
N PHE A 192 -23.42 8.91 -11.30
CA PHE A 192 -24.54 8.99 -10.35
C PHE A 192 -25.70 8.07 -10.74
N ASP A 193 -26.47 7.65 -9.74
CA ASP A 193 -27.78 7.02 -9.94
C ASP A 193 -28.87 8.08 -10.23
N LYS A 194 -30.13 7.63 -10.32
CA LYS A 194 -31.28 8.50 -10.62
C LYS A 194 -31.63 9.47 -9.47
N GLU A 195 -31.25 9.14 -8.24
CA GLU A 195 -31.43 9.98 -7.06
C GLU A 195 -30.23 10.92 -6.81
N GLY A 196 -29.17 10.85 -7.62
CA GLY A 196 -27.92 11.58 -7.43
C GLY A 196 -26.97 10.96 -6.41
N GLY A 197 -27.24 9.72 -5.98
CA GLY A 197 -26.30 8.91 -5.22
C GLY A 197 -25.10 8.51 -6.08
N VAL A 198 -23.93 8.39 -5.45
CA VAL A 198 -22.71 7.96 -6.15
C VAL A 198 -22.81 6.47 -6.46
N ARG A 199 -22.85 6.13 -7.75
CA ARG A 199 -22.90 4.75 -8.22
C ARG A 199 -21.51 4.19 -8.47
N MET A 200 -20.61 4.99 -9.01
CA MET A 200 -19.25 4.56 -9.34
C MET A 200 -18.27 5.73 -9.29
N ILE A 201 -17.07 5.48 -8.78
CA ILE A 201 -15.95 6.43 -8.79
C ILE A 201 -14.79 5.73 -9.49
N GLN A 202 -14.22 6.40 -10.48
CA GLN A 202 -12.94 6.01 -11.09
C GLN A 202 -11.91 7.09 -10.80
N GLU A 203 -10.87 6.75 -10.06
CA GLU A 203 -9.72 7.64 -9.87
C GLU A 203 -8.82 7.66 -11.11
N SER A 204 -8.28 8.83 -11.44
CA SER A 204 -7.36 8.95 -12.57
C SER A 204 -6.00 8.32 -12.22
N GLY A 205 -5.59 7.31 -13.00
CA GLY A 205 -4.28 6.68 -12.91
C GLY A 205 -3.28 7.28 -13.90
N LYS A 206 -1.98 7.14 -13.63
CA LYS A 206 -0.93 7.58 -14.57
C LYS A 206 -0.86 6.61 -15.75
N ARG A 207 -0.97 7.11 -16.98
CA ARG A 207 -0.77 6.31 -18.21
C ARG A 207 0.48 6.76 -18.96
N GLY A 208 1.63 6.22 -18.54
CA GLY A 208 2.93 6.47 -19.19
C GLY A 208 3.31 7.96 -19.20
N LYS A 209 3.74 8.46 -20.37
CA LYS A 209 4.09 9.88 -20.60
C LYS A 209 2.87 10.75 -20.94
N SER A 210 1.70 10.16 -21.15
CA SER A 210 0.50 10.83 -21.68
C SER A 210 -0.35 11.53 -20.61
N GLY A 211 0.12 11.54 -19.35
CA GLY A 211 -0.57 12.16 -18.23
C GLY A 211 -1.39 11.16 -17.39
N THR A 212 -2.52 11.63 -16.88
CA THR A 212 -3.46 10.87 -16.06
C THR A 212 -4.77 10.59 -16.81
N GLN A 213 -5.40 9.45 -16.54
CA GLN A 213 -6.60 9.01 -17.24
C GLN A 213 -7.51 8.22 -16.31
N ALA A 214 -8.81 8.45 -16.41
CA ALA A 214 -9.88 7.67 -15.78
C ALA A 214 -10.86 7.23 -16.87
N ASP A 215 -11.14 5.93 -16.93
CA ASP A 215 -12.02 5.33 -17.94
C ASP A 215 -13.17 4.60 -17.26
N MET A 216 -14.39 4.75 -17.79
CA MET A 216 -15.53 3.94 -17.39
C MET A 216 -16.05 3.18 -18.62
N PHE A 217 -16.02 1.85 -18.55
CA PHE A 217 -16.54 0.97 -19.59
C PHE A 217 -17.84 0.34 -19.14
N PHE A 218 -18.90 0.50 -19.92
CA PHE A 218 -20.20 -0.09 -19.67
C PHE A 218 -20.56 -0.99 -20.85
N VAL A 219 -20.25 -2.28 -20.71
CA VAL A 219 -20.32 -3.27 -21.77
C VAL A 219 -21.23 -4.42 -21.37
N PRO A 220 -21.85 -5.14 -22.32
CA PRO A 220 -22.80 -6.21 -22.02
C PRO A 220 -22.13 -7.56 -21.71
N TYR A 221 -20.82 -7.59 -21.49
CA TYR A 221 -20.03 -8.77 -21.23
C TYR A 221 -19.15 -8.60 -19.99
N THR A 222 -18.65 -9.72 -19.45
CA THR A 222 -17.74 -9.73 -18.31
C THR A 222 -16.43 -9.05 -18.68
N VAL A 223 -15.91 -8.23 -17.77
CA VAL A 223 -14.62 -7.54 -17.91
C VAL A 223 -13.73 -7.90 -16.72
N ALA A 224 -12.42 -7.94 -16.95
CA ALA A 224 -11.46 -8.01 -15.86
C ALA A 224 -11.24 -6.62 -15.25
N ASN A 225 -11.36 -6.53 -13.93
CA ASN A 225 -10.81 -5.42 -13.17
C ASN A 225 -9.38 -5.77 -12.76
N ILE A 226 -8.46 -4.85 -13.00
CA ILE A 226 -7.05 -4.97 -12.61
C ILE A 226 -6.71 -3.72 -11.85
N GLN A 227 -6.65 -3.82 -10.52
CA GLN A 227 -6.11 -2.73 -9.71
C GLN A 227 -4.59 -2.68 -9.86
N GLU A 228 -4.02 -1.49 -9.66
CA GLU A 228 -2.57 -1.28 -9.74
C GLU A 228 -1.84 -2.20 -8.74
N PHE A 229 -1.02 -3.10 -9.27
CA PHE A 229 -0.21 -3.99 -8.47
C PHE A 229 0.85 -3.17 -7.73
N ASN A 230 0.86 -3.25 -6.39
CA ASN A 230 1.86 -2.60 -5.55
C ASN A 230 2.78 -3.65 -4.91
N PRO A 231 3.96 -3.92 -5.49
CA PRO A 231 4.87 -4.95 -4.99
C PRO A 231 5.31 -4.73 -3.54
N MET A 232 5.41 -3.47 -3.11
CA MET A 232 5.84 -3.12 -1.75
C MET A 232 4.85 -3.55 -0.68
N LYS A 233 3.54 -3.56 -1.00
CA LYS A 233 2.51 -4.04 -0.06
C LYS A 233 2.75 -5.51 0.29
N TYR A 234 2.90 -6.34 -0.74
CA TYR A 234 3.09 -7.78 -0.57
C TYR A 234 4.44 -8.12 0.05
N HIS A 235 5.51 -7.37 -0.25
CA HIS A 235 6.80 -7.59 0.40
C HIS A 235 6.79 -7.29 1.91
N LEU A 236 5.88 -6.46 2.40
CA LEU A 236 5.73 -6.16 3.82
C LEU A 236 4.87 -7.20 4.54
N GLU A 237 3.82 -7.68 3.88
CA GLU A 237 2.83 -8.61 4.43
C GLU A 237 3.29 -10.08 4.35
N ASP A 238 3.99 -10.46 3.27
CA ASP A 238 4.46 -11.83 3.02
C ASP A 238 5.87 -11.82 2.39
N LYS A 239 6.90 -11.81 3.24
CA LYS A 239 8.31 -11.80 2.81
C LYS A 239 8.78 -13.13 2.23
N ASP A 240 8.06 -14.21 2.55
CA ASP A 240 8.51 -15.57 2.31
C ASP A 240 8.00 -16.15 1.00
N THR A 241 6.88 -15.62 0.50
CA THR A 241 6.31 -15.95 -0.80
C THR A 241 6.96 -15.13 -1.92
N PRO A 242 7.43 -15.79 -3.00
CA PRO A 242 7.91 -15.08 -4.19
C PRO A 242 6.86 -14.13 -4.76
N ILE A 243 7.29 -12.90 -5.09
CA ILE A 243 6.41 -11.83 -5.59
C ILE A 243 5.57 -12.23 -6.82
N ALA A 244 6.05 -13.19 -7.60
CA ALA A 244 5.36 -13.69 -8.79
C ALA A 244 3.98 -14.29 -8.49
N PHE A 245 3.77 -14.86 -7.29
CA PHE A 245 2.47 -15.40 -6.88
C PHE A 245 1.41 -14.30 -6.69
N HIS A 246 1.83 -13.06 -6.45
CA HIS A 246 0.93 -11.93 -6.19
C HIS A 246 0.57 -11.12 -7.44
N TYR A 247 1.17 -11.40 -8.61
CA TYR A 247 0.95 -10.61 -9.83
C TYR A 247 -0.51 -10.56 -10.30
N LEU A 248 -1.28 -11.59 -9.97
CA LEU A 248 -2.69 -11.72 -10.38
C LEU A 248 -3.66 -11.55 -9.21
N ASP A 249 -3.20 -11.15 -8.03
CA ASP A 249 -4.06 -11.01 -6.84
C ASP A 249 -5.18 -10.01 -7.08
N THR A 250 -4.87 -8.88 -7.73
CA THR A 250 -5.84 -7.83 -8.07
C THR A 250 -6.67 -8.11 -9.32
N PHE A 251 -6.39 -9.20 -10.03
CA PHE A 251 -7.14 -9.59 -11.23
C PHE A 251 -8.46 -10.25 -10.83
N GLU A 252 -9.58 -9.57 -11.09
CA GLU A 252 -10.91 -10.08 -10.79
C GLU A 252 -11.83 -9.97 -12.00
N MET A 253 -12.49 -11.08 -12.35
CA MET A 253 -13.52 -11.07 -13.38
C MET A 253 -14.82 -10.54 -12.76
N GLN A 254 -15.32 -9.41 -13.28
CA GLN A 254 -16.54 -8.78 -12.80
C GLN A 254 -17.56 -8.70 -13.92
N THR A 255 -18.82 -9.02 -13.61
CA THR A 255 -19.93 -8.72 -14.51
C THR A 255 -20.02 -7.20 -14.66
N ALA A 256 -19.79 -6.69 -15.87
CA ALA A 256 -19.89 -5.27 -16.13
C ALA A 256 -21.31 -4.78 -15.84
N THR A 257 -21.40 -3.66 -15.14
CA THR A 257 -22.70 -3.06 -14.83
C THR A 257 -23.19 -2.29 -16.05
N LEU A 258 -24.21 -2.80 -16.73
CA LEU A 258 -24.75 -2.14 -17.91
C LEU A 258 -25.58 -0.91 -17.51
N LEU A 259 -25.43 0.17 -18.28
CA LEU A 259 -26.29 1.36 -18.12
C LEU A 259 -27.68 1.09 -18.70
N GLU A 260 -28.69 1.58 -18.00
CA GLU A 260 -30.07 1.55 -18.47
C GLU A 260 -30.28 2.50 -19.65
N THR A 261 -31.26 2.22 -20.50
CA THR A 261 -31.62 3.07 -21.64
C THR A 261 -32.32 4.35 -21.15
N ARG A 262 -31.53 5.34 -20.73
CA ARG A 262 -31.98 6.63 -20.18
C ARG A 262 -30.85 7.67 -20.20
N LYS A 263 -31.15 8.88 -19.73
CA LYS A 263 -30.14 9.88 -19.37
C LYS A 263 -29.35 9.43 -18.15
N HIS A 264 -28.03 9.55 -18.21
CA HIS A 264 -27.13 9.36 -17.07
C HIS A 264 -26.31 10.62 -16.83
N TYR A 265 -26.01 10.86 -15.55
CA TYR A 265 -25.22 12.00 -15.12
C TYR A 265 -23.86 11.53 -14.63
N ILE A 266 -22.83 12.22 -15.11
CA ILE A 266 -21.44 11.98 -14.74
C ILE A 266 -20.80 13.29 -14.30
N ALA A 267 -19.76 13.21 -13.48
CA ALA A 267 -18.98 14.38 -13.10
C ALA A 267 -17.49 14.12 -13.22
N VAL A 268 -16.77 15.16 -13.65
CA VAL A 268 -15.32 15.26 -13.44
C VAL A 268 -15.08 16.10 -12.21
N TYR A 269 -14.59 15.47 -11.14
CA TYR A 269 -14.31 16.10 -9.86
C TYR A 269 -12.83 16.47 -9.73
N GLY A 270 -12.59 17.75 -9.44
CA GLY A 270 -11.27 18.32 -9.20
C GLY A 270 -10.71 17.86 -7.86
N ASP A 271 -10.18 16.64 -7.82
CA ASP A 271 -9.65 15.99 -6.62
C ASP A 271 -8.31 16.57 -6.13
N ASN A 272 -7.71 17.46 -6.92
CA ASN A 272 -6.45 18.10 -6.60
C ASN A 272 -6.61 19.24 -5.58
N TRP A 273 -5.71 19.28 -4.60
CA TRP A 273 -5.69 20.29 -3.53
C TRP A 273 -4.93 21.55 -3.90
N ILE A 274 -4.12 21.49 -4.96
CA ILE A 274 -3.10 22.49 -5.28
C ILE A 274 -3.49 23.34 -6.48
N SER A 275 -3.97 22.72 -7.56
CA SER A 275 -4.28 23.41 -8.82
C SER A 275 -5.56 22.90 -9.45
N ASP A 276 -6.15 23.73 -10.29
CA ASP A 276 -7.25 23.34 -11.15
C ASP A 276 -6.84 22.17 -12.06
N VAL A 277 -7.80 21.29 -12.34
CA VAL A 277 -7.61 20.13 -13.21
C VAL A 277 -8.07 20.52 -14.61
N LYS A 278 -7.12 20.66 -15.53
CA LYS A 278 -7.41 20.72 -16.97
C LYS A 278 -7.61 19.31 -17.51
N TYR A 279 -8.73 19.05 -18.14
CA TYR A 279 -9.07 17.72 -18.63
C TYR A 279 -9.81 17.77 -19.97
N SER A 280 -9.83 16.64 -20.66
CA SER A 280 -10.72 16.34 -21.77
C SER A 280 -11.57 15.13 -21.43
N ILE A 281 -12.88 15.19 -21.66
CA ILE A 281 -13.81 14.07 -21.50
C ILE A 281 -14.45 13.72 -22.84
N THR A 282 -14.59 12.43 -23.11
CA THR A 282 -15.17 11.90 -24.34
C THR A 282 -16.19 10.81 -24.02
N TYR A 283 -17.37 10.87 -24.66
CA TYR A 283 -18.38 9.80 -24.62
C TYR A 283 -18.33 9.00 -25.93
N LEU A 284 -18.03 7.71 -25.86
CA LEU A 284 -17.77 6.87 -27.03
C LEU A 284 -18.64 5.62 -27.02
N PRO A 285 -19.64 5.51 -27.90
CA PRO A 285 -20.23 4.21 -28.21
C PRO A 285 -19.18 3.27 -28.78
N VAL A 286 -19.20 2.02 -28.32
CA VAL A 286 -18.29 1.00 -28.82
C VAL A 286 -18.66 0.68 -30.27
N SER A 287 -17.67 0.75 -31.16
CA SER A 287 -17.85 0.50 -32.58
C SER A 287 -18.23 -0.96 -32.84
N SER A 288 -19.22 -1.19 -33.70
CA SER A 288 -19.55 -2.53 -34.21
C SER A 288 -18.40 -3.18 -34.98
N GLY A 289 -17.47 -2.37 -35.52
CA GLY A 289 -16.26 -2.85 -36.18
C GLY A 289 -15.18 -3.38 -35.24
N ALA A 290 -15.29 -3.19 -33.92
CA ALA A 290 -14.30 -3.64 -32.94
C ALA A 290 -14.54 -5.07 -32.42
N THR A 291 -15.46 -5.82 -33.03
CA THR A 291 -15.94 -7.12 -32.52
C THR A 291 -14.81 -8.16 -32.35
N GLU A 292 -13.85 -8.18 -33.27
CA GLU A 292 -12.71 -9.09 -33.22
C GLU A 292 -11.81 -8.80 -32.01
N GLN A 293 -11.45 -7.53 -31.80
CA GLN A 293 -10.61 -7.11 -30.68
C GLN A 293 -11.31 -7.37 -29.34
N LEU A 294 -12.62 -7.14 -29.26
CA LEU A 294 -13.40 -7.44 -28.05
C LEU A 294 -13.41 -8.94 -27.75
N THR A 295 -13.55 -9.78 -28.77
CA THR A 295 -13.49 -11.24 -28.63
C THR A 295 -12.11 -11.69 -28.17
N GLU A 296 -11.05 -11.11 -28.73
CA GLU A 296 -9.68 -11.40 -28.34
C GLU A 296 -9.41 -11.00 -26.88
N ILE A 297 -9.82 -9.79 -26.47
CA ILE A 297 -9.73 -9.33 -25.07
C ILE A 297 -10.40 -10.33 -24.12
N GLN A 298 -11.64 -10.75 -24.42
CA GLN A 298 -12.35 -11.73 -23.60
C GLN A 298 -11.63 -13.08 -23.51
N ASN A 299 -11.03 -13.54 -24.60
CA ASN A 299 -10.29 -14.79 -24.62
C ASN A 299 -8.98 -14.67 -23.81
N THR A 300 -8.28 -13.54 -23.94
CA THR A 300 -7.08 -13.24 -23.15
C THR A 300 -7.39 -13.17 -21.66
N GLU A 301 -8.45 -12.46 -21.27
CA GLU A 301 -8.87 -12.36 -19.86
C GLU A 301 -9.27 -13.72 -19.27
N LYS A 302 -9.96 -14.56 -20.04
CA LYS A 302 -10.25 -15.95 -19.64
C LYS A 302 -8.97 -16.75 -19.43
N SER A 303 -7.99 -16.62 -20.33
CA SER A 303 -6.69 -17.28 -20.20
C SER A 303 -5.95 -16.82 -18.94
N ILE A 304 -5.95 -15.51 -18.64
CA ILE A 304 -5.38 -14.97 -17.40
C ILE A 304 -6.10 -15.52 -16.17
N SER A 305 -7.42 -15.67 -16.22
CA SER A 305 -8.20 -16.28 -15.14
C SER A 305 -7.79 -17.75 -14.87
N VAL A 306 -7.47 -18.51 -15.92
CA VAL A 306 -6.93 -19.87 -15.78
C VAL A 306 -5.53 -19.83 -15.17
N MET A 307 -4.63 -18.99 -15.68
CA MET A 307 -3.28 -18.81 -15.12
C MET A 307 -3.30 -18.40 -13.65
N LYS A 308 -4.24 -17.55 -13.21
CA LYS A 308 -4.42 -17.18 -11.80
C LYS A 308 -4.70 -18.40 -10.93
N LYS A 309 -5.56 -19.32 -11.39
CA LYS A 309 -5.88 -20.55 -10.64
C LYS A 309 -4.67 -21.48 -10.55
N GLU A 310 -3.98 -21.67 -11.67
CA GLU A 310 -2.76 -22.50 -11.70
C GLU A 310 -1.66 -21.93 -10.79
N MET A 311 -1.51 -20.61 -10.72
CA MET A 311 -0.56 -19.97 -9.81
C MET A 311 -0.94 -20.13 -8.33
N LEU A 312 -2.23 -20.07 -7.99
CA LEU A 312 -2.69 -20.35 -6.61
C LEU A 312 -2.44 -21.81 -6.21
N ASP A 313 -2.64 -22.75 -7.12
CA ASP A 313 -2.34 -24.16 -6.89
C ASP A 313 -0.83 -24.36 -6.68
N PHE A 314 -0.02 -23.79 -7.57
CA PHE A 314 1.44 -23.86 -7.48
C PHE A 314 2.00 -23.18 -6.22
N GLN A 315 1.40 -22.07 -5.77
CA GLN A 315 1.80 -21.40 -4.53
C GLN A 315 1.70 -22.34 -3.32
N ARG A 316 0.61 -23.12 -3.24
CA ARG A 316 0.42 -24.09 -2.15
C ARG A 316 1.48 -25.18 -2.15
N GLU A 317 1.79 -25.72 -3.33
CA GLU A 317 2.85 -26.72 -3.49
C GLU A 317 4.23 -26.14 -3.12
N PHE A 318 4.52 -24.92 -3.57
CA PHE A 318 5.76 -24.22 -3.27
C PHE A 318 5.92 -23.99 -1.76
N THR A 319 4.89 -23.49 -1.08
CA THR A 319 4.93 -23.23 0.36
C THR A 319 5.12 -24.52 1.15
N GLU A 320 4.49 -25.62 0.75
CA GLU A 320 4.71 -26.93 1.39
C GLU A 320 6.14 -27.43 1.18
N ALA A 321 6.68 -27.31 -0.04
CA ALA A 321 8.05 -27.72 -0.35
C ALA A 321 9.08 -26.89 0.43
N LYS A 322 8.87 -25.56 0.51
CA LYS A 322 9.72 -24.65 1.30
C LYS A 322 9.71 -25.03 2.79
N ARG A 323 8.53 -25.28 3.37
CA ARG A 323 8.42 -25.74 4.77
C ARG A 323 9.23 -27.02 5.00
N LYS A 324 9.13 -28.01 4.10
CA LYS A 324 9.90 -29.26 4.21
C LYS A 324 11.41 -29.02 4.11
N TYR A 325 11.84 -28.12 3.23
CA TYR A 325 13.25 -27.71 3.11
C TYR A 325 13.75 -27.04 4.40
N ASP A 326 13.00 -26.09 4.94
CA ASP A 326 13.36 -25.36 6.16
C ASP A 326 13.46 -26.32 7.36
N GLU A 327 12.55 -27.29 7.46
CA GLU A 327 12.62 -28.36 8.47
C GLU A 327 13.87 -29.24 8.32
N ALA A 328 14.28 -29.55 7.09
CA ALA A 328 15.50 -30.32 6.84
C ALA A 328 16.76 -29.52 7.20
N VAL A 329 16.80 -28.22 6.85
CA VAL A 329 17.90 -27.30 7.21
C VAL A 329 18.00 -27.15 8.73
N ALA A 330 16.87 -26.98 9.42
CA ALA A 330 16.86 -26.89 10.88
C ALA A 330 17.39 -28.18 11.54
N LYS A 331 17.00 -29.36 11.03
CA LYS A 331 17.53 -30.65 11.50
C LYS A 331 19.03 -30.78 11.26
N LEU A 332 19.52 -30.38 10.08
CA LEU A 332 20.95 -30.41 9.76
C LEU A 332 21.75 -29.53 10.73
N LYS A 333 21.27 -28.32 11.03
CA LYS A 333 21.92 -27.42 11.98
C LYS A 333 22.09 -28.03 13.37
N VAL A 334 21.05 -28.71 13.88
CA VAL A 334 21.10 -29.40 15.18
C VAL A 334 22.12 -30.54 15.16
N GLN A 335 22.20 -31.28 14.05
CA GLN A 335 23.19 -32.35 13.89
C GLN A 335 24.62 -31.78 13.85
N ASP A 336 24.84 -30.69 13.10
CA ASP A 336 26.15 -30.03 13.01
C ASP A 336 26.64 -29.57 14.39
N GLU A 337 25.79 -28.89 15.18
CA GLU A 337 26.11 -28.46 16.54
C GLU A 337 26.44 -29.65 17.46
N THR A 338 25.68 -30.75 17.32
CA THR A 338 25.89 -31.98 18.09
C THR A 338 27.23 -32.65 17.75
N ILE A 339 27.55 -32.75 16.46
CA ILE A 339 28.80 -33.33 15.97
C ILE A 339 29.98 -32.50 16.44
N LEU A 340 29.94 -31.16 16.27
CA LEU A 340 31.01 -30.27 16.70
C LEU A 340 31.26 -30.36 18.21
N LYS A 341 30.20 -30.41 19.02
CA LYS A 341 30.33 -30.58 20.47
C LYS A 341 30.93 -31.94 20.85
N ALA A 342 30.53 -33.02 20.17
CA ALA A 342 31.09 -34.35 20.41
C ALA A 342 32.58 -34.41 20.04
N LEU A 343 32.97 -33.79 18.92
CA LEU A 343 34.37 -33.70 18.48
C LEU A 343 35.22 -32.90 19.47
N SER A 344 34.74 -31.73 19.92
CA SER A 344 35.42 -30.91 20.95
C SER A 344 35.58 -31.69 22.25
N THR A 345 34.50 -32.30 22.75
CA THR A 345 34.53 -33.09 23.99
C THR A 345 35.54 -34.24 23.89
N ARG A 346 35.60 -34.91 22.74
CA ARG A 346 36.58 -35.96 22.47
C ARG A 346 38.01 -35.42 22.55
N GLU A 347 38.29 -34.28 21.92
CA GLU A 347 39.62 -33.67 21.92
C GLU A 347 40.07 -33.26 23.33
N ASP A 348 39.17 -32.67 24.13
CA ASP A 348 39.40 -32.34 25.53
C ASP A 348 39.76 -33.59 26.36
N LEU A 349 39.03 -34.70 26.16
CA LEU A 349 39.31 -35.97 26.85
C LEU A 349 40.69 -36.55 26.47
N TYR A 350 41.10 -36.46 25.20
CA TYR A 350 42.46 -36.88 24.80
C TYR A 350 43.54 -36.03 25.48
N ASN A 351 43.33 -34.71 25.53
CA ASN A 351 44.25 -33.79 26.22
C ASN A 351 44.35 -34.09 27.71
N ASP A 352 43.22 -34.41 28.35
CA ASP A 352 43.17 -34.83 29.75
C ASP A 352 43.93 -36.14 30.00
N VAL A 353 43.78 -37.15 29.13
CA VAL A 353 44.54 -38.40 29.21
C VAL A 353 46.04 -38.12 29.11
N VAL A 354 46.47 -37.28 28.17
CA VAL A 354 47.89 -36.90 28.04
C VAL A 354 48.38 -36.18 29.30
N ARG A 355 47.63 -35.20 29.80
CA ARG A 355 47.98 -34.45 31.03
C ARG A 355 48.12 -35.37 32.23
N GLN A 356 47.12 -36.22 32.49
CA GLN A 356 47.13 -37.17 33.60
C GLN A 356 48.23 -38.21 33.46
N SER A 357 48.54 -38.65 32.24
CA SER A 357 49.62 -39.63 31.99
C SER A 357 51.00 -39.02 32.20
N GLN A 358 51.17 -37.70 32.03
CA GLN A 358 52.45 -37.01 32.26
C GLN A 358 52.72 -36.74 33.75
N GLU A 359 51.67 -36.60 34.56
CA GLU A 359 51.75 -36.23 35.99
C GLU A 359 52.76 -37.08 36.80
N PRO A 360 52.79 -38.43 36.70
CA PRO A 360 53.75 -39.26 37.44
C PRO A 360 55.22 -39.04 37.05
N TYR A 361 55.47 -38.49 35.86
CA TYR A 361 56.81 -38.33 35.29
C TYR A 361 57.33 -36.89 35.35
N GLN A 362 56.49 -35.93 35.76
CA GLN A 362 56.96 -34.58 36.07
C GLN A 362 57.85 -34.62 37.32
N LYS A 363 59.17 -34.57 37.11
CA LYS A 363 60.13 -34.34 38.21
C LYS A 363 59.74 -33.02 38.90
N LYS A 364 59.50 -33.06 40.22
CA LYS A 364 59.32 -31.85 41.04
C LYS A 364 60.55 -30.96 40.89
N VAL A 365 60.50 -29.96 40.02
CA VAL A 365 61.49 -28.90 39.96
C VAL A 365 61.01 -27.77 40.87
N SER A 366 61.84 -27.43 41.85
CA SER A 366 61.64 -26.34 42.82
C SER A 366 61.34 -25.00 42.14
N PRO A 367 60.61 -24.07 42.79
CA PRO A 367 60.16 -22.85 42.16
C PRO A 367 61.35 -21.92 41.89
N SER A 368 61.56 -21.53 40.63
CA SER A 368 62.46 -20.44 40.27
C SER A 368 61.66 -19.31 39.62
N LYS A 369 62.02 -18.08 40.01
CA LYS A 369 61.32 -16.81 39.79
C LYS A 369 61.07 -16.47 38.31
N SER A 370 60.01 -15.69 38.14
CA SER A 370 59.54 -15.04 36.91
C SER A 370 60.54 -14.15 36.17
N SER A 371 60.47 -14.18 34.83
CA SER A 371 60.42 -13.03 33.90
C SER A 371 60.31 -13.64 32.49
N GLY A 372 59.23 -13.48 31.72
CA GLY A 372 58.69 -12.23 31.20
C GLY A 372 58.98 -12.19 29.69
N GLY A 373 57.95 -12.39 28.85
CA GLY A 373 58.02 -12.05 27.41
C GLY A 373 57.47 -13.08 26.42
N GLY A 374 56.17 -12.99 26.14
CA GLY A 374 55.64 -12.82 24.78
C GLY A 374 55.42 -14.02 23.84
N PHE A 375 54.40 -13.81 22.99
CA PHE A 375 54.20 -14.27 21.62
C PHE A 375 53.17 -15.40 21.34
N LEU A 376 52.14 -14.99 20.57
CA LEU A 376 51.23 -15.74 19.69
C LEU A 376 49.93 -16.30 20.31
N GLY A 377 48.94 -15.41 20.46
CA GLY A 377 47.52 -15.72 20.63
C GLY A 377 46.69 -14.97 19.60
N GLY A 378 46.90 -15.28 18.32
CA GLY A 378 46.06 -14.82 17.23
C GLY A 378 45.98 -15.96 16.24
N TRP A 379 44.81 -16.60 16.18
CA TRP A 379 44.24 -17.37 15.07
C TRP A 379 43.03 -18.08 15.69
N PHE A 380 41.84 -17.57 15.37
CA PHE A 380 40.52 -18.21 15.30
C PHE A 380 39.46 -17.14 15.56
N LYS A 381 38.98 -16.58 14.46
CA LYS A 381 37.74 -15.82 14.34
C LYS A 381 37.04 -16.29 13.07
#